data_AF-A0A453ANZ1-F1
#
_entry.id   AF-A0A453ANZ1-F1
#
_cell.length_a   1.000
_cell.length_b   1.000
_cell.length_c   1.000
_cell.angle_alpha   90.00
_cell.angle_beta   90.00
_cell.angle_gamma   90.00
#
_symmetry.space_group_name_H-M   'P 1'
#
loop_
_entity.id
_entity.type
_entity.pdbx_description
1 polymer ?
#
loop_
_entity_poly.entity_id
_entity_poly.type
_entity_poly.pdbx_seq_one_letter_code
_entity_poly.pdbx_strand_id
1 'polypeptide(L)'
;MGGPIWSDPIHDRDWATSILSNIRATSGLYEAYAKISAILTSVSEELPNAPLFVSLHSICATLKCTNPTMVMFHSAIRNAGYQISGSHADPLALKTDAPMSVIWDIMRCWVKLHPVKSQPENLPGSRILSQEPQLQASFSQATGGLVARKSPRFLPNPEKHWGPKMKAGRPLKILPIDKL
;
A
#
# COMPACT_ATOMS: atom_id res chain seq x y z
N MET A 1 9.60 17.47 -15.03
CA MET A 1 10.68 17.19 -14.08
C MET A 1 10.15 17.50 -12.68
N GLY A 2 10.10 16.52 -11.79
CA GLY A 2 9.84 16.76 -10.36
C GLY A 2 11.11 17.37 -9.74
N GLY A 3 10.94 18.30 -8.79
CA GLY A 3 12.04 19.09 -8.22
C GLY A 3 13.09 18.28 -7.45
N PRO A 4 14.05 18.94 -6.79
CA PRO A 4 14.99 18.24 -5.91
C PRO A 4 14.21 17.57 -4.79
N ILE A 5 14.43 16.26 -4.60
CA ILE A 5 13.82 15.48 -3.52
C ILE A 5 14.91 14.92 -2.63
N TRP A 6 14.59 14.75 -1.35
CA TRP A 6 15.40 13.95 -0.45
C TRP A 6 15.26 12.47 -0.82
N SER A 7 16.35 11.82 -1.23
CA SER A 7 16.36 10.42 -1.67
C SER A 7 16.84 9.45 -0.60
N ASP A 8 17.48 9.94 0.46
CA ASP A 8 18.02 9.13 1.54
C ASP A 8 16.91 8.63 2.49
N PRO A 9 17.19 7.61 3.33
CA PRO A 9 16.20 7.09 4.28
C PRO A 9 15.58 8.19 5.15
N ILE A 10 14.25 8.21 5.20
CA ILE A 10 13.47 9.20 5.97
C ILE A 10 13.27 8.81 7.43
N HIS A 11 13.52 7.55 7.79
CA HIS A 11 13.33 7.01 9.14
C HIS A 11 14.62 6.39 9.66
N ASP A 12 14.93 6.69 10.92
CA ASP A 12 15.88 5.91 11.72
C ASP A 12 15.15 4.72 12.34
N ARG A 13 15.49 3.52 11.87
CA ARG A 13 14.83 2.27 12.29
C ARG A 13 15.20 1.87 13.72
N ASP A 14 16.43 2.13 14.13
CA ASP A 14 16.91 1.77 15.46
C ASP A 14 16.25 2.67 16.50
N TRP A 15 16.12 3.96 16.20
CA TRP A 15 15.34 4.88 17.01
C TRP A 15 13.86 4.47 17.08
N ALA A 16 13.21 4.20 15.95
CA ALA A 16 11.79 3.83 15.91
C ALA A 16 11.49 2.54 16.69
N THR A 17 12.36 1.54 16.58
CA THR A 17 12.21 0.28 17.32
C THR A 17 12.47 0.46 18.82
N SER A 18 13.45 1.28 19.20
CA SER A 18 13.71 1.64 20.60
C SER A 18 12.50 2.32 21.24
N ILE A 19 11.94 3.36 20.60
CA ILE A 19 10.75 4.07 21.10
C ILE A 19 9.54 3.15 21.17
N LEU A 20 9.34 2.28 20.17
CA LEU A 20 8.24 1.31 20.18
C LEU A 20 8.34 0.34 21.37
N SER A 21 9.56 -0.08 21.73
CA SER A 21 9.78 -0.96 22.90
C SER A 21 9.46 -0.25 24.22
N ASN A 22 9.88 1.00 24.37
CA ASN A 22 9.60 1.83 25.54
C ASN A 22 8.08 2.05 25.72
N ILE A 23 7.40 2.45 24.64
CA ILE A 23 5.96 2.71 24.68
C ILE A 23 5.17 1.44 25.03
N ARG A 24 5.59 0.27 24.55
CA ARG A 24 5.00 -1.03 24.93
C ARG A 24 5.18 -1.32 26.43
N ALA A 25 6.30 -0.93 27.03
CA ALA A 25 6.52 -1.05 28.47
C ALA A 25 5.69 -0.04 29.28
N THR A 26 5.29 1.08 28.67
CA THR A 26 4.53 2.18 29.30
C THR A 26 3.08 2.27 28.79
N SER A 27 2.47 1.12 28.47
CA SER A 27 1.17 1.05 27.77
C SER A 27 -0.01 1.71 28.50
N GLY A 28 0.06 1.85 29.83
CA GLY A 28 -0.99 2.44 30.67
C GLY A 28 -0.94 3.95 30.88
N LEU A 29 0.14 4.64 30.49
CA LEU A 29 0.27 6.09 30.74
C LEU A 29 -0.29 6.96 29.61
N TYR A 30 -0.55 6.37 28.43
CA TYR A 30 -0.96 7.11 27.24
C TYR A 30 -2.35 6.70 26.80
N GLU A 31 -3.30 7.64 26.85
CA GLU A 31 -4.64 7.44 26.29
C GLU A 31 -4.58 7.14 24.78
N ALA A 32 -3.60 7.70 24.07
CA ALA A 32 -3.36 7.46 22.65
C ALA A 32 -2.41 6.28 22.35
N TYR A 33 -2.12 5.40 23.32
CA TYR A 33 -1.18 4.28 23.16
C TYR A 33 -1.42 3.46 21.88
N ALA A 34 -2.67 3.09 21.61
CA ALA A 34 -3.02 2.28 20.44
C ALA A 34 -2.67 2.97 19.11
N LYS A 35 -2.76 4.31 19.06
CA LYS A 35 -2.45 5.11 17.88
C LYS A 35 -0.94 5.18 17.66
N ILE A 36 -0.21 5.57 18.72
CA ILE A 36 1.24 5.78 18.65
C ILE A 36 1.95 4.45 18.35
N SER A 37 1.55 3.38 19.04
CA SER A 37 2.13 2.05 18.81
C SER A 37 1.85 1.54 17.39
N ALA A 38 0.68 1.81 16.82
CA ALA A 38 0.36 1.40 15.46
C ALA A 38 1.19 2.15 14.41
N ILE A 39 1.35 3.47 14.53
CA ILE A 39 2.16 4.30 13.62
C ILE A 39 3.62 3.86 13.69
N LEU A 40 4.19 3.76 14.89
CA LEU A 40 5.58 3.34 15.07
C LEU A 40 5.83 1.91 14.58
N THR A 41 4.86 1.01 14.75
CA THR A 41 4.96 -0.33 14.16
C THR A 41 5.02 -0.23 12.64
N SER A 42 4.16 0.57 12.00
CA SER A 42 4.17 0.76 10.55
C SER A 42 5.50 1.35 10.06
N VAL A 43 6.04 2.36 10.75
CA VAL A 43 7.33 2.99 10.41
C VAL A 43 8.48 1.99 10.57
N SER A 44 8.46 1.15 11.62
CA SER A 44 9.51 0.15 11.87
C SER A 44 9.53 -1.01 10.87
N GLU A 45 8.38 -1.30 10.24
CA GLU A 45 8.21 -2.33 9.21
C GLU A 45 8.48 -1.79 7.79
N GLU A 46 8.55 -0.47 7.63
CA GLU A 46 8.72 0.20 6.34
C GLU A 46 10.14 0.04 5.78
N LEU A 47 10.24 -0.16 4.47
CA LEU A 47 11.52 -0.28 3.77
C LEU A 47 12.28 1.07 3.75
N PRO A 48 13.54 1.11 4.24
CA PRO A 48 14.32 2.34 4.28
C PRO A 48 14.86 2.76 2.91
N ASN A 49 15.16 1.78 2.04
CA ASN A 49 15.83 2.01 0.75
C ASN A 49 14.86 2.35 -0.41
N ALA A 50 13.61 2.69 -0.08
CA ALA A 50 12.58 3.04 -1.05
C ALA A 50 11.99 4.43 -0.71
N PRO A 51 12.48 5.51 -1.33
CA PRO A 51 12.02 6.87 -1.00
C PRO A 51 10.58 7.12 -1.45
N LEU A 52 10.18 6.52 -2.59
CA LEU A 52 8.84 6.63 -3.16
C LEU A 52 8.05 5.32 -2.95
N PHE A 53 6.73 5.41 -3.16
CA PHE A 53 5.83 4.26 -3.12
C PHE A 53 5.02 4.17 -4.41
N VAL A 54 4.52 2.98 -4.68
CA VAL A 54 3.56 2.69 -5.75
C VAL A 54 2.20 2.36 -5.14
N SER A 55 1.14 2.86 -5.76
CA SER A 55 -0.23 2.47 -5.40
C SER A 55 -0.72 1.37 -6.32
N LEU A 56 -1.10 0.24 -5.73
CA LEU A 56 -1.68 -0.89 -6.49
C LEU A 56 -2.93 -0.44 -7.26
N HIS A 57 -3.75 0.41 -6.65
CA HIS A 57 -4.95 0.94 -7.28
C HIS A 57 -4.63 1.76 -8.54
N SER A 58 -3.62 2.63 -8.48
CA SER A 58 -3.19 3.43 -9.63
C SER A 58 -2.64 2.57 -10.77
N ILE A 59 -1.89 1.51 -10.43
CA ILE A 59 -1.36 0.55 -11.41
C ILE A 59 -2.52 -0.18 -12.11
N CYS A 60 -3.45 -0.74 -11.35
CA CYS A 60 -4.61 -1.43 -11.91
C CYS A 60 -5.54 -0.50 -12.69
N ALA A 61 -5.70 0.76 -12.27
CA ALA A 61 -6.48 1.77 -12.98
C ALA A 61 -5.86 2.15 -14.34
N THR A 62 -4.53 2.06 -14.44
CA THR A 62 -3.78 2.26 -15.70
C THR A 62 -3.99 1.09 -16.65
N LEU A 63 -4.03 -0.14 -16.13
CA LEU A 63 -4.24 -1.37 -16.91
C LEU A 63 -5.72 -1.73 -17.12
N LYS A 64 -6.66 -1.02 -16.47
CA LYS A 64 -8.09 -1.35 -16.35
C LYS A 64 -8.34 -2.82 -15.98
N CYS A 65 -7.51 -3.37 -15.09
CA CYS A 65 -7.66 -4.73 -14.61
C CYS A 65 -8.37 -4.77 -13.26
N THR A 66 -8.86 -5.95 -12.89
CA THR A 66 -9.29 -6.22 -11.52
C THR A 66 -8.09 -6.13 -10.57
N ASN A 67 -8.30 -5.55 -9.39
CA ASN A 67 -7.23 -5.42 -8.40
C ASN A 67 -6.93 -6.81 -7.80
N PRO A 68 -5.67 -7.29 -7.82
CA PRO A 68 -5.30 -8.42 -6.98
C PRO A 68 -5.45 -8.05 -5.50
N THR A 69 -5.64 -9.05 -4.65
CA THR A 69 -5.62 -8.80 -3.21
C THR A 69 -4.21 -8.38 -2.78
N MET A 70 -4.12 -7.53 -1.75
CA MET A 70 -2.82 -7.03 -1.28
C MET A 70 -1.88 -8.18 -0.88
N VAL A 71 -2.42 -9.22 -0.24
CA VAL A 71 -1.65 -10.41 0.17
C VAL A 71 -1.06 -11.15 -1.03
N MET A 72 -1.84 -11.32 -2.10
CA MET A 72 -1.35 -11.97 -3.33
C MET A 72 -0.26 -11.15 -4.01
N PHE A 73 -0.45 -9.83 -4.09
CA PHE A 73 0.53 -8.95 -4.71
C PHE A 73 1.85 -8.89 -3.92
N HIS A 74 1.77 -8.80 -2.59
CA HIS A 74 2.92 -8.93 -1.70
C HIS A 74 3.65 -10.26 -1.88
N SER A 75 2.88 -11.36 -2.00
CA SER A 75 3.46 -12.69 -2.22
C SER A 75 4.16 -12.79 -3.57
N ALA A 76 3.58 -12.22 -4.63
CA ALA A 76 4.19 -12.22 -5.95
C ALA A 76 5.54 -11.47 -5.98
N ILE A 77 5.61 -10.30 -5.35
CA ILE A 77 6.85 -9.52 -5.25
C ILE A 77 7.91 -10.27 -4.43
N ARG A 78 7.51 -10.88 -3.30
CA ARG A 78 8.42 -11.66 -2.47
C ARG A 78 8.92 -12.92 -3.18
N ASN A 79 8.05 -13.63 -3.89
CA ASN A 79 8.41 -14.80 -4.69
C ASN A 79 9.35 -14.44 -5.85
N ALA A 80 9.28 -13.20 -6.35
CA ALA A 80 10.22 -12.67 -7.32
C ALA A 80 11.59 -12.28 -6.72
N GLY A 81 11.79 -12.46 -5.41
CA GLY A 81 13.05 -12.18 -4.71
C GLY A 81 13.19 -10.75 -4.17
N TYR A 82 12.13 -9.96 -4.22
CA TYR A 82 12.13 -8.55 -3.82
C TYR A 82 11.44 -8.34 -2.47
N GLN A 83 11.84 -7.30 -1.76
CA GLN A 83 11.22 -6.90 -0.50
C GLN A 83 10.06 -5.95 -0.75
N ILE A 84 9.04 -6.07 0.09
CA ILE A 84 7.87 -5.20 0.03
C ILE A 84 7.39 -4.84 1.44
N SER A 85 7.04 -3.57 1.62
CA SER A 85 6.40 -3.04 2.83
C SER A 85 5.23 -2.13 2.47
N GLY A 86 4.34 -1.91 3.43
CA GLY A 86 3.41 -0.78 3.36
C GLY A 86 4.17 0.54 3.61
N SER A 87 3.47 1.66 3.43
CA SER A 87 3.93 2.98 3.85
C SER A 87 3.04 3.51 4.97
N HIS A 88 3.61 4.18 5.97
CA HIS A 88 2.82 4.87 6.99
C HIS A 88 1.98 6.04 6.42
N ALA A 89 2.31 6.53 5.23
CA ALA A 89 1.67 7.69 4.62
C ALA A 89 0.30 7.39 3.97
N ASP A 90 0.12 6.18 3.43
CA ASP A 90 -1.12 5.80 2.73
C ASP A 90 -1.38 4.27 2.86
N PRO A 91 -2.59 3.84 3.24
CA PRO A 91 -2.96 2.42 3.33
C PRO A 91 -2.81 1.62 2.05
N LEU A 92 -2.87 2.26 0.88
CA LEU A 92 -2.75 1.62 -0.42
C LEU A 92 -1.33 1.73 -1.01
N ALA A 93 -0.44 2.44 -0.31
CA ALA A 93 0.92 2.64 -0.75
C ALA A 93 1.82 1.45 -0.42
N LEU A 94 2.57 1.04 -1.43
CA LEU A 94 3.51 -0.06 -1.37
C LEU A 94 4.91 0.45 -1.67
N LYS A 95 5.83 0.19 -0.74
CA LYS A 95 7.25 0.38 -0.96
C LYS A 95 7.86 -0.95 -1.32
N THR A 96 8.71 -0.95 -2.34
CA THR A 96 9.37 -2.15 -2.84
C THR A 96 10.74 -1.77 -3.39
N ASP A 97 11.71 -2.67 -3.26
CA ASP A 97 13.02 -2.57 -3.93
C ASP A 97 12.96 -3.08 -5.38
N ALA A 98 11.82 -3.64 -5.80
CA ALA A 98 11.61 -4.10 -7.16
C ALA A 98 11.60 -2.93 -8.17
N PRO A 99 12.35 -3.03 -9.27
CA PRO A 99 12.27 -2.05 -10.33
C PRO A 99 10.87 -2.09 -10.99
N MET A 100 10.47 -0.96 -11.58
CA MET A 100 9.15 -0.82 -12.20
C MET A 100 8.91 -1.84 -13.32
N SER A 101 9.96 -2.30 -14.02
CA SER A 101 9.87 -3.37 -15.02
C SER A 101 9.33 -4.67 -14.42
N VAL A 102 9.82 -5.09 -13.25
CA VAL A 102 9.36 -6.30 -12.55
C VAL A 102 7.92 -6.14 -12.09
N ILE A 103 7.55 -4.96 -11.60
CA ILE A 103 6.16 -4.67 -11.19
C ILE A 103 5.21 -4.83 -12.39
N TRP A 104 5.59 -4.28 -13.55
CA TRP A 104 4.80 -4.45 -14.77
C TRP A 104 4.74 -5.90 -15.25
N ASP A 105 5.83 -6.67 -15.14
CA ASP A 105 5.84 -8.10 -15.48
C ASP A 105 4.89 -8.90 -14.59
N ILE A 106 4.89 -8.65 -13.28
CA ILE A 106 3.92 -9.26 -12.36
C ILE A 106 2.49 -8.91 -12.79
N MET A 107 2.22 -7.65 -13.13
CA MET A 107 0.89 -7.23 -13.57
C MET A 107 0.49 -7.80 -14.94
N ARG A 108 1.44 -8.00 -15.87
CA ARG A 108 1.20 -8.69 -17.14
C ARG A 108 0.81 -10.14 -16.90
N CYS A 109 1.51 -10.85 -16.00
CA CYS A 109 1.12 -12.19 -15.57
C CYS A 109 -0.29 -12.20 -14.95
N TRP A 110 -0.63 -11.20 -14.14
CA TRP A 110 -1.97 -11.06 -13.56
C TRP A 110 -3.06 -10.91 -14.62
N VAL A 111 -2.84 -10.03 -15.61
CA VAL A 111 -3.79 -9.79 -16.69
C VAL A 111 -3.94 -10.99 -17.62
N LYS A 112 -2.88 -11.81 -17.79
CA LYS A 112 -2.99 -13.10 -18.50
C LYS A 112 -3.94 -14.08 -17.78
N LEU A 113 -3.96 -14.07 -16.45
CA LEU A 113 -4.88 -14.90 -15.66
C LEU A 113 -6.31 -14.30 -15.60
N HIS A 114 -6.41 -12.97 -15.58
CA HIS A 114 -7.67 -12.23 -15.52
C HIS A 114 -7.79 -11.31 -16.74
N PRO A 115 -8.28 -11.83 -17.88
CA PRO A 115 -8.29 -11.09 -19.13
C PRO A 115 -9.13 -9.81 -19.01
N VAL A 116 -8.54 -8.71 -19.47
CA VAL A 116 -9.18 -7.40 -19.53
C VAL A 116 -9.84 -7.19 -20.89
N LYS A 117 -10.86 -6.32 -20.93
CA LYS A 117 -11.45 -5.89 -22.20
C LYS A 117 -10.39 -5.20 -23.06
N SER A 118 -10.48 -5.39 -24.38
CA SER A 118 -9.61 -4.71 -25.34
C SER A 118 -9.67 -3.20 -25.13
N GLN A 119 -8.50 -2.57 -25.06
CA GLN A 119 -8.34 -1.14 -24.81
C GLN A 119 -7.83 -0.46 -26.09
N PRO A 120 -8.22 0.81 -26.32
CA PRO A 120 -7.67 1.58 -27.42
C PRO A 120 -6.15 1.74 -27.30
N GLU A 121 -5.44 1.71 -28.43
CA GLU A 121 -3.97 1.74 -28.48
C GLU A 121 -3.32 3.02 -27.92
N ASN A 122 -4.11 4.10 -27.81
CA ASN A 122 -3.64 5.37 -27.28
C ASN A 122 -3.45 5.37 -25.75
N LEU A 123 -3.96 4.35 -25.06
CA LEU A 123 -3.81 4.26 -23.61
C LEU A 123 -2.43 3.69 -23.21
N PRO A 124 -1.82 4.20 -22.13
CA PRO A 124 -0.55 3.67 -21.63
C PRO A 124 -0.64 2.19 -21.27
N GLY A 125 -1.80 1.74 -20.74
CA GLY A 125 -2.04 0.34 -20.41
C GLY A 125 -1.87 -0.60 -21.60
N SER A 126 -2.37 -0.22 -22.79
CA SER A 126 -2.24 -1.01 -24.03
C SER A 126 -0.78 -1.22 -24.42
N ARG A 127 0.05 -0.16 -24.33
CA ARG A 127 1.50 -0.26 -24.60
C ARG A 127 2.21 -1.14 -23.58
N ILE A 128 1.85 -1.04 -22.30
CA ILE A 128 2.45 -1.86 -21.24
C ILE A 128 2.11 -3.35 -21.44
N LEU A 129 0.87 -3.66 -21.85
CA LEU A 129 0.40 -5.04 -22.09
C LEU A 129 0.91 -5.64 -23.41
N SER A 130 1.32 -4.81 -24.37
CA SER A 130 1.89 -5.28 -25.64
C SER A 130 3.24 -5.97 -25.49
N GLN A 131 3.97 -5.68 -24.41
CA GLN A 131 5.24 -6.31 -24.11
C GLN A 131 5.03 -7.62 -23.33
N GLU A 132 5.79 -8.64 -23.68
CA GLU A 132 5.75 -9.91 -22.95
C GLU A 132 6.49 -9.80 -21.61
N PRO A 133 5.96 -10.45 -20.55
CA PRO A 133 6.64 -10.49 -19.26
C PRO A 133 7.92 -11.32 -19.36
N GLN A 134 9.04 -10.76 -18.92
CA GLN A 134 10.31 -11.47 -18.83
C GLN A 134 10.34 -12.38 -17.59
N LEU A 135 9.67 -11.95 -16.52
CA LEU A 135 9.53 -12.71 -15.29
C LEU A 135 8.16 -13.38 -15.19
N GLN A 136 8.13 -14.69 -14.93
CA GLN A 136 6.89 -15.41 -14.58
C GLN A 136 6.61 -15.24 -13.08
N ALA A 137 5.60 -14.44 -12.74
CA ALA A 137 5.23 -14.20 -11.36
C ALA A 137 4.37 -15.33 -10.79
N SER A 138 4.73 -15.81 -9.59
CA SER A 138 3.93 -16.76 -8.82
C SER A 138 3.10 -16.03 -7.77
N PHE A 139 1.76 -16.09 -7.91
CA PHE A 139 0.81 -15.51 -6.95
C PHE A 139 0.46 -16.43 -5.78
N SER A 140 1.13 -17.58 -5.68
CA SER A 140 0.99 -18.48 -4.53
C SER A 140 1.40 -17.78 -3.24
N GLN A 141 0.69 -18.06 -2.15
CA GLN A 141 0.96 -17.42 -0.85
C GLN A 141 2.39 -17.74 -0.41
N ALA A 142 3.22 -16.71 -0.29
CA ALA A 142 4.62 -16.89 0.05
C ALA A 142 4.75 -17.45 1.49
N THR A 143 5.40 -18.59 1.64
CA THR A 143 5.73 -19.20 2.92
C THR A 143 6.72 -18.28 3.67
N GLY A 144 6.25 -17.62 4.73
CA GLY A 144 7.04 -16.63 5.48
C GLY A 144 6.43 -15.22 5.54
N GLY A 145 5.21 -15.02 5.03
CA GLY A 145 4.41 -13.82 5.30
C GLY A 145 4.24 -13.59 6.81
N LEU A 146 4.68 -12.43 7.32
CA LEU A 146 4.30 -11.99 8.66
C LEU A 146 2.77 -12.00 8.72
N VAL A 147 2.21 -12.80 9.62
CA VAL A 147 0.76 -12.82 9.89
C VAL A 147 0.35 -11.38 10.15
N ALA A 148 -0.50 -10.82 9.28
CA ALA A 148 -0.97 -9.46 9.39
C ALA A 148 -1.73 -9.31 10.72
N ARG A 149 -1.04 -8.81 11.74
CA ARG A 149 -1.69 -8.43 12.99
C ARG A 149 -2.65 -7.30 12.63
N LYS A 150 -3.93 -7.47 12.98
CA LYS A 150 -4.96 -6.43 12.81
C LYS A 150 -4.68 -5.29 13.80
N SER A 151 -3.69 -4.46 13.51
CA SER A 151 -3.52 -3.17 14.18
C SER A 151 -4.13 -2.08 13.29
N PRO A 152 -4.87 -1.11 13.87
CA PRO A 152 -5.33 0.06 13.14
C PRO A 152 -4.12 0.95 12.82
N ARG A 153 -3.43 0.62 11.72
CA ARG A 153 -2.21 1.31 11.25
C ARG A 153 -2.47 2.75 10.81
N PHE A 154 -3.70 3.05 10.43
CA PHE A 154 -4.10 4.37 9.96
C PHE A 154 -5.14 4.95 10.90
N LEU A 155 -4.98 6.24 11.20
CA LEU A 155 -5.96 6.99 11.96
C LEU A 155 -7.22 7.16 11.10
N PRO A 156 -8.42 6.91 11.64
CA PRO A 156 -9.64 7.29 10.94
C PRO A 156 -9.62 8.79 10.71
N ASN A 157 -10.18 9.23 9.58
CA ASN A 157 -10.33 10.64 9.27
C ASN A 157 -11.04 11.33 10.45
N PRO A 158 -10.55 12.50 10.93
CA PRO A 158 -11.22 13.23 12.00
C PRO A 158 -12.68 13.56 11.64
N GLU A 159 -13.47 13.86 12.66
CA GLU A 159 -14.94 13.90 12.70
C GLU A 159 -15.68 14.60 11.53
N LYS A 160 -17.02 14.49 11.56
CA LYS A 160 -18.05 14.95 10.60
C LYS A 160 -17.88 16.35 9.97
N HIS A 161 -17.00 17.20 10.50
CA HIS A 161 -16.77 18.59 10.06
C HIS A 161 -15.30 18.89 9.69
N TRP A 162 -14.45 17.86 9.54
CA TRP A 162 -13.06 18.02 9.14
C TRP A 162 -12.92 18.22 7.62
N GLY A 163 -12.25 19.31 7.22
CA GLY A 163 -11.96 19.67 5.82
C GLY A 163 -12.97 20.63 5.18
N PRO A 164 -12.58 21.35 4.10
CA PRO A 164 -13.49 22.21 3.35
C PRO A 164 -14.66 21.38 2.82
N LYS A 165 -15.89 21.77 3.18
CA LYS A 165 -17.13 21.04 2.83
C LYS A 165 -17.18 20.77 1.32
N MET A 166 -17.73 19.62 0.95
CA MET A 166 -18.22 19.40 -0.41
C MET A 166 -19.14 20.58 -0.82
N LYS A 167 -19.02 21.02 -2.07
CA LYS A 167 -19.91 22.02 -2.67
C LYS A 167 -21.37 21.66 -2.34
N ALA A 168 -22.17 22.65 -1.90
CA ALA A 168 -23.55 22.46 -1.45
C ALA A 168 -24.33 21.55 -2.42
N GLY A 169 -24.65 20.34 -1.94
CA GLY A 169 -25.34 19.28 -2.67
C GLY A 169 -26.06 18.37 -1.68
N ARG A 170 -26.97 17.52 -2.16
CA ARG A 170 -27.92 16.77 -1.30
C ARG A 170 -27.21 15.99 -0.18
N PRO A 171 -27.66 16.10 1.08
CA PRO A 171 -27.09 15.33 2.17
C PRO A 171 -27.38 13.83 2.02
N LEU A 172 -26.39 12.99 2.30
CA LEU A 172 -26.56 11.54 2.39
C LEU A 172 -27.45 11.22 3.60
N LYS A 173 -28.52 10.45 3.40
CA LYS A 173 -29.33 9.87 4.49
C LYS A 173 -28.48 8.82 5.20
N ILE A 174 -27.97 9.14 6.38
CA ILE A 174 -27.37 8.17 7.30
C ILE A 174 -28.52 7.57 8.11
N LEU A 175 -28.74 6.26 8.00
CA LEU A 175 -29.69 5.55 8.86
C LEU A 175 -29.03 5.29 10.24
N PRO A 176 -29.76 5.48 11.35
CA PRO A 176 -29.23 5.24 12.69
C PRO A 176 -28.96 3.75 12.95
N ILE A 177 -27.94 3.49 13.77
CA ILE A 177 -27.35 2.17 14.04
C ILE A 177 -28.23 1.27 14.93
N ASP A 178 -29.36 1.75 15.46
CA ASP A 178 -30.23 0.96 16.36
C ASP A 178 -31.17 -0.03 15.64
N LYS A 179 -30.85 -0.44 14.40
CA LYS A 179 -31.56 -1.50 13.67
C LYS A 179 -30.60 -2.44 12.93
N LEU A 180 -29.62 -2.98 13.65
CA LEU A 180 -28.95 -4.24 13.36
C LEU A 180 -28.81 -5.05 14.64
#